data_AF-A0A7C7IIZ6-F1
#
_entry.id   AF-A0A7C7IIZ6-F1
#
_cell.length_a   1.000
_cell.length_b   1.000
_cell.length_c   1.000
_cell.angle_alpha   90.00
_cell.angle_beta   90.00
_cell.angle_gamma   90.00
#
_symmetry.space_group_name_H-M   'P 1'
#
loop_
_entity.id
_entity.type
_entity.pdbx_description
1 polymer ?
#
loop_
_entity_poly.entity_id
_entity_poly.type
_entity_poly.pdbx_seq_one_letter_code
_entity_poly.pdbx_strand_id
1 'polypeptide(L)'
;SSRNDILSLPPNGSEIRSIRGGHISLIFQEPMSSFSPVHTIGNQMVEVLRLHKPVSKVEANEQAVDWLQRVGMPNPSERIRAYPHELSGGQLQRAMIALALSTNPSVLIADEPTTGLD
;
A
#
# COMPACT_ATOMS: atom_id res chain seq x y z
N SER A 1 -14.44 -11.08 27.35
CA SER A 1 -14.96 -10.17 26.32
C SER A 1 -14.89 -8.74 26.81
N SER A 2 -13.82 -8.03 26.47
CA SER A 2 -13.70 -6.59 26.67
C SER A 2 -13.56 -5.97 25.29
N ARG A 3 -14.67 -5.45 24.76
CA ARG A 3 -14.67 -4.58 23.59
C ARG A 3 -13.95 -3.29 24.00
N ASN A 4 -12.75 -3.06 23.50
CA ASN A 4 -12.11 -1.76 23.62
C ASN A 4 -12.89 -0.79 22.73
N ASP A 5 -13.75 0.02 23.34
CA ASP A 5 -14.47 1.10 22.69
C ASP A 5 -13.47 2.24 22.40
N ILE A 6 -13.13 2.40 21.13
CA ILE A 6 -12.14 3.38 20.65
C ILE A 6 -12.68 4.82 20.81
N LEU A 7 -13.99 5.00 20.99
CA LEU A 7 -14.63 6.32 21.11
C LEU A 7 -14.42 6.96 22.48
N SER A 8 -13.97 6.22 23.50
CA SER A 8 -13.74 6.74 24.85
C SER A 8 -12.33 7.26 25.10
N LEU A 9 -11.42 7.18 24.13
CA LEU A 9 -10.03 7.59 24.31
C LEU A 9 -9.81 9.04 23.86
N PRO A 10 -9.02 9.83 24.62
CA PRO A 10 -8.74 11.22 24.29
C PRO A 10 -7.95 11.30 22.97
N PRO A 11 -8.37 12.12 21.98
CA PRO A 11 -7.87 12.09 20.60
C PRO A 11 -6.38 12.41 20.43
N ASN A 12 -5.72 12.90 21.48
CA ASN A 12 -4.31 13.27 21.54
C ASN A 12 -3.48 12.43 22.54
N GLY A 13 -4.06 11.39 23.14
CA GLY A 13 -3.35 10.50 24.07
C GLY A 13 -2.27 9.67 23.38
N SER A 14 -1.20 9.33 24.10
CA SER A 14 -0.12 8.47 23.58
C SER A 14 -0.62 7.09 23.13
N GLU A 15 -1.69 6.59 23.75
CA GLU A 15 -2.37 5.34 23.36
C GLU A 15 -3.05 5.45 21.99
N ILE A 16 -3.82 6.51 21.73
CA ILE A 16 -4.38 6.76 20.38
C ILE A 16 -3.27 6.96 19.37
N ARG A 17 -2.16 7.62 19.74
CA ARG A 17 -1.01 7.80 18.85
C ARG A 17 -0.25 6.50 18.57
N SER A 18 -0.19 5.59 19.53
CA SER A 18 0.43 4.27 19.36
C SER A 18 -0.47 3.32 18.56
N ILE A 19 -1.78 3.39 18.75
CA ILE A 19 -2.78 2.67 17.95
C ILE A 19 -2.83 3.24 16.51
N ARG A 20 -2.78 4.56 16.33
CA ARG A 20 -2.73 5.20 15.00
C ARG A 20 -1.38 5.02 14.31
N GLY A 21 -0.27 5.02 15.05
CA GLY A 21 1.08 4.86 14.51
C GLY A 21 1.47 3.41 14.24
N GLY A 22 0.82 2.43 14.89
CA GLY A 22 1.13 0.99 14.74
C GLY A 22 0.02 0.15 14.12
N HIS A 23 -1.24 0.60 14.12
CA HIS A 23 -2.39 -0.25 13.79
C HIS A 23 -3.49 0.41 12.93
N ILE A 24 -3.36 1.67 12.50
CA ILE A 24 -4.34 2.30 11.60
C ILE A 24 -3.59 2.97 10.44
N SER A 25 -3.27 2.18 9.41
CA SER A 25 -2.78 2.70 8.14
C SER A 25 -3.98 3.05 7.26
N LEU A 26 -4.12 4.34 7.00
CA LEU A 26 -5.12 4.94 6.11
C LEU A 26 -4.95 4.38 4.68
N ILE A 27 -6.03 3.94 4.04
CA ILE A 27 -6.05 3.58 2.61
C ILE A 27 -6.71 4.72 1.83
N PHE A 28 -6.11 5.09 0.71
CA PHE A 28 -6.51 6.20 -0.15
C PHE A 28 -7.76 5.87 -0.97
N GLN A 29 -8.63 6.87 -1.14
CA GLN A 29 -9.95 6.73 -1.76
C GLN A 29 -9.94 6.55 -3.30
N GLU A 30 -8.83 6.77 -4.02
CA GLU A 30 -8.82 6.58 -5.47
C GLU A 30 -7.52 5.95 -6.06
N PRO A 31 -7.64 4.94 -6.95
CA PRO A 31 -6.54 4.27 -7.66
C PRO A 31 -5.56 5.20 -8.39
N MET A 32 -6.08 6.26 -8.99
CA MET A 32 -5.32 7.18 -9.83
C MET A 32 -4.59 8.28 -9.05
N SER A 33 -5.05 8.61 -7.84
CA SER A 33 -4.46 9.67 -7.00
C SER A 33 -3.35 9.16 -6.08
N SER A 34 -3.21 7.84 -5.93
CA SER A 34 -2.28 7.24 -4.97
C SER A 34 -0.85 7.09 -5.50
N PHE A 35 -0.67 7.07 -6.83
CA PHE A 35 0.64 7.06 -7.44
C PHE A 35 0.93 8.41 -8.09
N SER A 36 2.08 8.98 -7.75
CA SER A 36 2.66 10.14 -8.41
C SER A 36 2.98 9.80 -9.88
N PRO A 37 2.54 10.60 -10.87
CA PRO A 37 2.71 10.28 -12.29
C PRO A 37 4.17 10.41 -12.77
N VAL A 38 5.02 11.09 -12.00
CA VAL A 38 6.43 11.36 -12.34
C VAL A 38 7.41 10.36 -11.75
N HIS A 39 6.91 9.36 -11.02
CA HIS A 39 7.74 8.30 -10.43
C HIS A 39 7.26 6.94 -10.91
N THR A 40 8.18 5.99 -11.07
CA THR A 40 7.83 4.60 -11.38
C THR A 40 7.10 3.96 -10.19
N ILE A 41 6.32 2.90 -10.47
CA ILE A 41 5.64 2.11 -9.43
C ILE A 41 6.66 1.59 -8.41
N GLY A 42 7.79 1.07 -8.88
CA GLY A 42 8.85 0.55 -8.02
C GLY A 42 9.46 1.58 -7.09
N ASN A 43 9.72 2.80 -7.57
CA ASN A 43 10.29 3.85 -6.74
C ASN A 43 9.36 4.17 -5.56
N GLN A 44 8.07 4.28 -5.84
CA GLN A 44 7.05 4.60 -4.84
C GLN A 44 6.87 3.44 -3.84
N MET A 45 6.84 2.20 -4.32
CA MET A 45 6.79 1.02 -3.43
C MET A 45 8.03 0.90 -2.54
N VAL A 46 9.23 1.11 -3.11
CA VAL A 46 10.50 1.05 -2.37
C VAL A 46 10.56 2.14 -1.30
N GLU A 47 10.11 3.35 -1.60
CA GLU A 47 10.02 4.44 -0.63
C GLU A 47 9.14 4.04 0.55
N VAL A 48 7.92 3.58 0.28
CA VAL A 48 6.97 3.16 1.32
C VAL A 48 7.50 2.00 2.16
N LEU A 49 8.10 0.99 1.52
CA LEU A 49 8.70 -0.15 2.22
C LEU A 49 9.82 0.27 3.16
N ARG A 50 10.70 1.18 2.72
CA ARG A 50 11.81 1.69 3.52
C ARG A 50 11.39 2.65 4.63
N LEU A 51 10.23 3.31 4.50
CA LEU A 51 9.66 4.12 5.56
C LEU A 51 9.09 3.27 6.71
N HIS A 52 8.57 2.07 6.41
CA HIS A 52 7.90 1.22 7.40
C HIS A 52 8.77 0.07 7.94
N LYS A 53 9.84 -0.31 7.23
CA LYS A 53 10.70 -1.45 7.60
C LYS A 53 12.18 -1.06 7.51
N PRO A 54 13.03 -1.57 8.42
CA PRO A 54 14.47 -1.35 8.37
C PRO A 54 15.12 -2.24 7.30
N VAL A 55 14.88 -1.93 6.03
CA VAL A 55 15.39 -2.68 4.87
C VAL A 55 16.24 -1.79 3.97
N SER A 56 17.26 -2.39 3.35
CA SER A 56 18.09 -1.72 2.35
C SER A 56 17.29 -1.42 1.08
N LYS A 57 17.83 -0.56 0.21
CA LYS A 57 17.20 -0.26 -1.08
C LYS A 57 17.08 -1.48 -1.98
N VAL A 58 18.06 -2.38 -1.93
CA VAL A 58 18.07 -3.62 -2.73
C VAL A 58 16.97 -4.56 -2.25
N GLU A 59 16.93 -4.85 -0.95
CA GLU A 59 15.90 -5.70 -0.34
C GLU A 59 14.48 -5.14 -0.54
N ALA A 60 14.32 -3.81 -0.45
CA ALA A 60 13.04 -3.16 -0.71
C ALA A 60 12.60 -3.32 -2.19
N ASN A 61 13.55 -3.33 -3.13
CA ASN A 61 13.25 -3.53 -4.54
C ASN A 61 12.79 -4.97 -4.80
N GLU A 62 13.51 -5.95 -4.23
CA GLU A 62 13.14 -7.37 -4.28
C GLU A 62 11.75 -7.59 -3.68
N GLN A 63 11.49 -7.02 -2.48
CA GLN A 63 10.17 -7.09 -1.86
C GLN A 63 9.07 -6.44 -2.70
N ALA A 64 9.36 -5.32 -3.37
CA ALA A 64 8.38 -4.67 -4.25
C ALA A 64 8.02 -5.57 -5.44
N VAL A 65 9.02 -6.23 -6.07
CA VAL A 65 8.78 -7.22 -7.13
C VAL A 65 7.96 -8.40 -6.59
N ASP A 66 8.31 -8.94 -5.42
CA ASP A 66 7.59 -10.04 -4.79
C ASP A 66 6.12 -9.66 -4.51
N TRP A 67 5.87 -8.44 -4.04
CA TRP A 67 4.51 -7.96 -3.81
C TRP A 67 3.71 -7.82 -5.09
N LEU A 68 4.32 -7.29 -6.16
CA LEU A 68 3.69 -7.25 -7.48
C LEU A 68 3.37 -8.66 -8.00
N GLN A 69 4.26 -9.63 -7.78
CA GLN A 69 4.00 -11.02 -8.13
C GLN A 69 2.82 -11.61 -7.34
N ARG A 70 2.75 -11.36 -6.03
CA ARG A 70 1.66 -11.87 -5.15
C ARG A 70 0.28 -11.38 -5.56
N VAL A 71 0.16 -10.17 -6.09
CA VAL A 71 -1.11 -9.61 -6.59
C VAL A 71 -1.40 -9.97 -8.05
N GLY A 72 -0.58 -10.82 -8.67
CA GLY A 72 -0.75 -11.25 -10.06
C GLY A 72 -0.43 -10.18 -11.09
N MET A 73 0.52 -9.28 -10.81
CA MET A 73 1.03 -8.34 -11.83
C MET A 73 1.75 -9.14 -12.93
N PRO A 74 1.38 -8.99 -14.22
CA PRO A 74 2.12 -9.61 -15.31
C PRO A 74 3.52 -8.99 -15.43
N ASN A 75 4.55 -9.82 -15.60
CA ASN A 75 5.95 -9.40 -15.72
C ASN A 75 6.39 -8.41 -14.60
N PRO A 76 6.28 -8.79 -13.32
CA PRO A 76 6.47 -7.86 -12.20
C PRO A 76 7.86 -7.20 -12.20
N SER A 77 8.91 -7.95 -12.57
CA SER A 77 10.29 -7.45 -12.71
C SER A 77 10.46 -6.39 -13.80
N GLU A 78 9.56 -6.33 -14.78
CA GLU A 78 9.50 -5.26 -15.78
C GLU A 78 8.62 -4.12 -15.30
N ARG A 79 7.42 -4.43 -14.78
CA ARG A 79 6.41 -3.46 -14.34
C ARG A 79 6.85 -2.61 -13.16
N ILE A 80 7.82 -3.05 -12.37
CA ILE A 80 8.43 -2.22 -11.33
C ILE A 80 9.07 -0.93 -11.89
N ARG A 81 9.49 -0.94 -13.16
CA ARG A 81 10.06 0.24 -13.85
C ARG A 81 9.01 1.07 -14.59
N ALA A 82 7.76 0.62 -14.65
CA ALA A 82 6.71 1.34 -15.35
C ALA A 82 6.28 2.58 -14.56
N TYR A 83 5.94 3.64 -15.27
CA TYR A 83 5.20 4.78 -14.75
C TYR A 83 3.70 4.46 -14.69
N PRO A 84 2.91 5.15 -13.85
CA PRO A 84 1.49 4.89 -13.72
C PRO A 84 0.72 4.93 -15.05
N HIS A 85 1.06 5.86 -15.95
CA HIS A 85 0.39 6.01 -17.24
C HIS A 85 0.72 4.89 -18.24
N GLU A 86 1.70 4.03 -17.95
CA GLU A 86 2.07 2.88 -18.79
C GLU A 86 1.35 1.59 -18.36
N LEU A 87 0.55 1.64 -17.29
CA LEU A 87 -0.19 0.51 -16.76
C LEU A 87 -1.69 0.64 -17.09
N SER A 88 -2.35 -0.49 -17.31
CA SER A 88 -3.82 -0.52 -17.39
C SER A 88 -4.44 -0.20 -16.03
N GLY A 89 -5.72 0.20 -16.00
CA GLY A 89 -6.44 0.45 -14.74
C GLY A 89 -6.38 -0.74 -13.77
N GLY A 90 -6.59 -1.96 -14.27
CA GLY A 90 -6.48 -3.18 -13.46
C GLY A 90 -5.05 -3.46 -12.96
N GLN A 91 -4.02 -3.10 -13.74
CA GLN A 91 -2.62 -3.19 -13.28
C GLN A 91 -2.33 -2.16 -12.19
N LEU A 92 -2.80 -0.92 -12.35
CA LEU A 92 -2.69 0.11 -11.31
C LEU A 92 -3.37 -0.31 -10.01
N GLN A 93 -4.56 -0.89 -10.11
CA GLN A 93 -5.28 -1.42 -8.96
C GLN A 93 -4.49 -2.53 -8.26
N ARG A 94 -3.92 -3.48 -9.02
CA ARG A 94 -3.04 -4.52 -8.45
C ARG A 94 -1.82 -3.91 -7.76
N ALA A 95 -1.14 -2.95 -8.39
CA ALA A 95 0.00 -2.26 -7.80
C ALA A 95 -0.38 -1.52 -6.50
N MET A 96 -1.55 -0.89 -6.46
CA MET A 96 -2.09 -0.26 -5.25
C MET A 96 -2.35 -1.28 -4.15
N ILE A 97 -2.99 -2.40 -4.45
CA ILE A 97 -3.24 -3.49 -3.49
C ILE A 97 -1.90 -4.02 -2.95
N ALA A 98 -0.90 -4.21 -3.82
CA ALA A 98 0.44 -4.63 -3.43
C ALA A 98 1.08 -3.63 -2.46
N LEU A 99 1.04 -2.33 -2.77
CA LEU A 99 1.56 -1.27 -1.92
C LEU A 99 0.86 -1.25 -0.55
N ALA A 100 -0.47 -1.30 -0.54
CA ALA A 100 -1.29 -1.33 0.67
C ALA A 100 -1.00 -2.53 1.56
N LEU A 101 -0.86 -3.74 1.00
CA LEU A 101 -0.54 -4.93 1.77
C LEU A 101 0.92 -4.95 2.25
N SER A 102 1.82 -4.29 1.51
CA SER A 102 3.26 -4.28 1.83
C SER A 102 3.59 -3.56 3.13
N THR A 103 2.74 -2.63 3.56
CA THR A 103 2.89 -1.84 4.80
C THR A 103 2.38 -2.56 6.05
N ASN A 104 1.87 -3.80 5.91
CA ASN A 104 1.28 -4.59 7.01
C ASN A 104 0.21 -3.82 7.81
N PRO A 105 -0.83 -3.29 7.14
CA PRO A 105 -1.88 -2.53 7.82
C PRO A 105 -2.68 -3.45 8.74
N SER A 106 -3.07 -2.97 9.91
CA SER A 106 -3.94 -3.78 10.80
C SER A 106 -5.42 -3.75 10.43
N VAL A 107 -5.83 -2.83 9.54
CA VAL A 107 -7.17 -2.76 8.94
C VAL A 107 -7.06 -2.20 7.52
N LEU A 108 -7.71 -2.85 6.54
CA LEU A 108 -7.86 -2.41 5.16
C LEU A 108 -9.36 -2.18 4.89
N ILE A 109 -9.76 -0.95 4.58
CA ILE A 109 -11.14 -0.63 4.14
C ILE A 109 -11.04 -0.22 2.67
N ALA A 110 -11.68 -0.98 1.79
CA ALA A 110 -11.82 -0.66 0.37
C ALA A 110 -13.32 -0.58 0.05
N ASP A 111 -13.73 0.51 -0.62
CA ASP A 111 -15.07 0.67 -1.18
C ASP A 111 -15.00 0.33 -2.67
N GLU A 112 -15.87 -0.57 -3.13
CA GLU A 112 -15.96 -1.12 -4.51
C GLU A 112 -14.64 -1.58 -5.20
N PRO A 113 -14.03 -2.72 -4.79
CA PRO A 113 -12.80 -3.21 -5.43
C PRO A 113 -13.00 -3.99 -6.74
N THR A 114 -14.22 -4.17 -7.26
CA THR A 114 -14.49 -5.15 -8.35
C THR A 114 -15.01 -4.59 -9.67
N THR A 115 -15.24 -3.29 -9.82
CA THR A 115 -15.89 -2.71 -11.02
C THR A 115 -14.98 -2.58 -12.27
N GLY A 116 -13.93 -3.39 -12.38
CA GLY A 116 -13.00 -3.37 -13.52
C GLY A 116 -12.16 -4.65 -13.71
N LEU A 117 -12.55 -5.75 -13.07
CA LEU A 117 -12.01 -7.08 -13.36
C LEU A 117 -12.94 -7.76 -14.37
N ASP A 118 -12.69 -7.54 -15.66
CA ASP A 118 -13.14 -8.41 -16.75
C ASP A 118 -11.89 -8.96 -17.46
#